data_AF-A0A315ZH18-F1
#
_entry.id   AF-A0A315ZH18-F1
#
_cell.length_a   1.000
_cell.length_b   1.000
_cell.length_c   1.000
_cell.angle_alpha   90.00
_cell.angle_beta   90.00
_cell.angle_gamma   90.00
#
_symmetry.space_group_name_H-M   'P 1'
#
loop_
_entity.id
_entity.type
_entity.pdbx_description
1 polymer ?
#
loop_
_entity_poly.entity_id
_entity_poly.type
_entity_poly.pdbx_seq_one_letter_code
_entity_poly.pdbx_strand_id
1 'polypeptide(L)'
;MKILKLTFTLLLSLIYFVATAQDYSFMILGKKGDVTFDGKKVFVGSKLKLKGNLELKENSYLGLVHNSGRTIELKNSGKFSISDLTKKIDTKQKSVTDKYAALLLSELTGSKSNVNSKKAKYGSVSRGIGEVHPLAGKRTRVLSDVVLRWEAKENSYDAYKVIFRSTKRKVLLEKEVSANSLTINLDEVGLGKERNVLYEIVPLGVDGVKPETFMLTRLSSKEHEQLEEELSVIEGQDGEMALLLQAQMYEEHGLLCNATESYVKAVSEGGEIAEQLYKNYRGRLGLEK
;
A
#
# COMPACT_ATOMS: atom_id res chain seq x y z
N MET A 1 -47.18 18.74 -36.70
CA MET A 1 -46.23 19.78 -36.24
C MET A 1 -46.07 19.91 -34.71
N LYS A 2 -47.06 19.53 -33.87
CA LYS A 2 -46.94 19.61 -32.39
C LYS A 2 -46.11 18.45 -31.77
N ILE A 3 -46.15 17.26 -32.36
CA ILE A 3 -45.42 16.07 -31.87
C ILE A 3 -43.91 16.17 -32.14
N LEU A 4 -43.50 16.84 -33.23
CA LEU A 4 -42.09 17.06 -33.58
C LEU A 4 -41.39 18.10 -32.68
N LYS A 5 -42.16 19.02 -32.07
CA LYS A 5 -41.64 19.98 -31.09
C LYS A 5 -41.52 19.36 -29.69
N LEU A 6 -42.31 18.33 -29.37
CA LEU A 6 -42.29 17.67 -28.07
C LEU A 6 -41.10 16.70 -27.94
N THR A 7 -40.71 16.05 -29.04
CA THR A 7 -39.51 15.19 -29.08
C THR A 7 -38.21 16.00 -29.06
N PHE A 8 -38.19 17.22 -29.59
CA PHE A 8 -37.01 18.08 -29.54
C PHE A 8 -36.75 18.65 -28.12
N THR A 9 -37.80 18.98 -27.36
CA THR A 9 -37.66 19.46 -25.98
C THR A 9 -37.26 18.36 -24.99
N LEU A 10 -37.67 17.10 -25.24
CA LEU A 10 -37.30 15.96 -24.39
C LEU A 10 -35.87 15.45 -24.66
N LEU A 11 -35.35 15.65 -25.88
CA LEU A 11 -33.97 15.29 -26.22
C LEU A 11 -32.95 16.31 -25.68
N LEU A 12 -33.37 17.57 -25.47
CA LEU A 12 -32.50 18.64 -24.97
C LEU A 12 -32.33 18.63 -23.44
N SER A 13 -33.25 17.99 -22.69
CA SER A 13 -33.13 17.84 -21.22
C SER A 13 -32.24 16.67 -20.80
N LEU A 14 -31.97 15.71 -21.69
CA LEU A 14 -31.15 14.54 -21.38
C LEU A 14 -29.62 14.79 -21.43
N ILE A 15 -29.20 15.99 -21.84
CA ILE A 15 -27.78 16.37 -21.97
C ILE A 15 -27.23 17.06 -20.70
N TYR A 16 -28.08 17.38 -19.71
CA TYR A 16 -27.66 18.14 -18.52
C TYR A 16 -27.15 17.31 -17.34
N PHE A 17 -27.03 15.99 -17.47
CA PHE A 17 -26.37 15.13 -16.47
C PHE A 17 -25.03 14.60 -16.98
N VAL A 18 -24.16 15.49 -17.48
CA VAL A 18 -22.73 15.20 -17.41
C VAL A 18 -22.35 15.42 -15.96
N ALA A 19 -22.28 14.31 -15.21
CA ALA A 19 -21.73 14.30 -13.86
C ALA A 19 -20.43 15.10 -13.88
N THR A 20 -20.35 16.13 -13.05
CA THR A 20 -19.10 16.86 -12.83
C THR A 20 -18.15 15.89 -12.15
N ALA A 21 -17.35 15.18 -12.94
CA ALA A 21 -16.04 14.76 -12.48
C ALA A 21 -15.37 16.07 -12.04
N GLN A 22 -15.30 16.32 -10.73
CA GLN A 22 -14.57 17.50 -10.26
C GLN A 22 -13.10 17.28 -10.66
N ASP A 23 -12.69 17.95 -11.73
CA ASP A 23 -11.34 17.89 -12.26
C ASP A 23 -10.38 18.44 -11.19
N TYR A 24 -9.69 17.53 -10.52
CA TYR A 24 -8.54 17.84 -9.70
C TYR A 24 -7.28 17.66 -10.54
N SER A 25 -6.28 18.51 -10.30
CA SER A 25 -4.95 18.32 -10.87
C SER A 25 -4.09 17.46 -9.97
N PHE A 26 -4.13 17.70 -8.66
CA PHE A 26 -3.27 17.02 -7.71
C PHE A 26 -4.04 16.43 -6.53
N MET A 27 -3.52 15.35 -5.96
CA MET A 27 -3.87 14.84 -4.65
C MET A 27 -2.65 14.90 -3.75
N ILE A 28 -2.84 15.27 -2.49
CA ILE A 28 -1.78 15.25 -1.48
C ILE A 28 -1.59 13.82 -0.97
N LEU A 29 -0.39 13.26 -1.11
CA LEU A 29 -0.03 11.94 -0.60
C LEU A 29 0.85 11.98 0.65
N GLY A 30 1.53 13.10 0.90
CA GLY A 30 2.35 13.27 2.09
C GLY A 30 2.42 14.74 2.47
N LYS A 31 2.43 15.02 3.78
CA LYS A 31 2.47 16.39 4.30
C LYS A 31 3.21 16.44 5.63
N LYS A 32 4.07 17.44 5.80
CA LYS A 32 4.67 17.83 7.09
C LYS A 32 4.60 19.35 7.25
N GLY A 33 4.38 19.81 8.47
CA GLY A 33 4.31 21.25 8.78
C GLY A 33 3.01 21.92 8.30
N ASP A 34 3.05 23.24 8.23
CA ASP A 34 1.91 24.07 7.83
C ASP A 34 1.89 24.28 6.31
N VAL A 35 0.80 23.83 5.71
CA VAL A 35 0.52 23.93 4.29
C VAL A 35 -0.92 24.40 4.10
N THR A 36 -1.11 25.40 3.25
CA THR A 36 -2.44 25.89 2.87
C THR A 36 -2.63 25.88 1.36
N PHE A 37 -3.87 25.79 0.93
CA PHE A 37 -4.31 25.97 -0.46
C PHE A 37 -5.36 27.07 -0.48
N ASP A 38 -5.09 28.16 -1.19
CA ASP A 38 -5.90 29.38 -1.22
C ASP A 38 -6.32 29.84 0.19
N GLY A 39 -5.35 29.84 1.12
CA GLY A 39 -5.53 30.27 2.51
C GLY A 39 -6.19 29.25 3.44
N LYS A 40 -6.63 28.09 2.93
CA LYS A 40 -7.24 27.03 3.75
C LYS A 40 -6.23 25.92 4.06
N LYS A 41 -6.22 25.43 5.29
CA LYS A 41 -5.40 24.26 5.66
C LYS A 41 -5.80 23.06 4.80
N VAL A 42 -4.79 22.32 4.37
CA VAL A 42 -4.96 21.07 3.61
C VAL A 42 -4.36 19.90 4.36
N PHE A 43 -4.86 18.71 4.04
CA PHE A 43 -4.49 17.44 4.66
C PHE A 43 -4.11 16.43 3.58
N VAL A 44 -3.38 15.38 3.96
CA VAL A 44 -3.23 14.19 3.10
C VAL A 44 -4.62 13.73 2.66
N GLY A 45 -4.80 13.38 1.37
CA GLY A 45 -6.13 13.13 0.79
C GLY A 45 -6.75 14.31 0.06
N SER A 46 -6.35 15.54 0.36
CA SER A 46 -6.97 16.71 -0.27
C SER A 46 -6.72 16.72 -1.77
N LYS A 47 -7.78 16.91 -2.55
CA LYS A 47 -7.73 17.09 -4.00
C LYS A 47 -7.65 18.58 -4.33
N LEU A 48 -6.58 18.96 -5.01
CA LEU A 48 -6.29 20.33 -5.43
C LEU A 48 -6.79 20.56 -6.85
N LYS A 49 -7.58 21.62 -7.02
CA LYS A 49 -8.18 22.00 -8.30
C LYS A 49 -7.11 22.56 -9.25
N LEU A 50 -7.44 22.60 -10.54
CA LEU A 50 -6.58 23.13 -11.63
C LEU A 50 -6.04 24.54 -11.41
N LYS A 51 -6.75 25.36 -10.63
CA LYS A 51 -6.37 26.74 -10.30
C LYS A 51 -6.30 26.91 -8.80
N GLY A 52 -5.34 27.69 -8.35
CA GLY A 52 -5.12 28.02 -6.95
C GLY A 52 -3.63 28.06 -6.61
N ASN A 53 -3.34 28.46 -5.38
CA ASN A 53 -1.97 28.57 -4.88
C ASN A 53 -1.80 27.74 -3.60
N LEU A 54 -0.74 26.94 -3.59
CA LEU A 54 -0.23 26.31 -2.39
C LEU A 54 0.72 27.27 -1.68
N GLU A 55 0.65 27.33 -0.36
CA GLU A 55 1.61 28.04 0.46
C GLU A 55 2.22 27.08 1.47
N LEU A 56 3.55 26.94 1.43
CA LEU A 56 4.33 26.16 2.38
C LEU A 56 5.09 27.10 3.30
N LYS A 57 5.00 26.87 4.61
CA LYS A 57 5.84 27.53 5.61
C LYS A 57 7.24 26.91 5.67
N GLU A 58 8.13 27.54 6.43
CA GLU A 58 9.47 27.00 6.69
C GLU A 58 9.37 25.61 7.33
N ASN A 59 10.29 24.71 6.95
CA ASN A 59 10.33 23.31 7.39
C ASN A 59 9.07 22.48 7.04
N SER A 60 8.19 22.99 6.18
CA SER A 60 7.07 22.23 5.63
C SER A 60 7.51 21.37 4.44
N TYR A 61 6.81 20.24 4.27
CA TYR A 61 6.97 19.36 3.13
C TYR A 61 5.60 18.98 2.57
N LEU A 62 5.51 18.84 1.25
CA LEU A 62 4.33 18.39 0.56
C LEU A 62 4.68 17.46 -0.61
N GLY A 63 4.20 16.22 -0.54
CA GLY A 63 4.25 15.25 -1.62
C GLY A 63 2.92 15.21 -2.39
N LEU A 64 2.97 15.49 -3.69
CA LEU A 64 1.80 15.59 -4.55
C LEU A 64 1.84 14.53 -5.66
N VAL A 65 0.69 13.94 -5.95
CA VAL A 65 0.46 13.12 -7.15
C VAL A 65 -0.51 13.84 -8.08
N HIS A 66 -0.09 14.07 -9.32
CA HIS A 66 -0.93 14.58 -10.39
C HIS A 66 -1.92 13.51 -10.83
N ASN A 67 -3.06 13.90 -11.39
CA ASN A 67 -4.07 12.96 -11.90
C ASN A 67 -3.54 12.00 -13.01
N SER A 68 -2.39 12.31 -13.60
CA SER A 68 -1.66 11.45 -14.54
C SER A 68 -0.79 10.38 -13.87
N GLY A 69 -0.77 10.33 -12.53
CA GLY A 69 0.06 9.45 -11.71
C GLY A 69 1.48 9.96 -11.47
N ARG A 70 1.81 11.16 -11.94
CA ARG A 70 3.14 11.76 -11.83
C ARG A 70 3.30 12.55 -10.55
N THR A 71 4.53 12.62 -10.03
CA THR A 71 4.79 13.14 -8.69
C THR A 71 5.63 14.40 -8.69
N ILE A 72 5.36 15.26 -7.70
CA ILE A 72 6.20 16.42 -7.37
C ILE A 72 6.25 16.59 -5.85
N GLU A 73 7.45 16.84 -5.35
CA GLU A 73 7.69 17.17 -3.95
C GLU A 73 8.02 18.66 -3.81
N LEU A 74 7.49 19.28 -2.77
CA LEU A 74 7.77 20.66 -2.39
C LEU A 74 8.40 20.65 -0.99
N LYS A 75 9.69 20.98 -0.91
CA LYS A 75 10.47 21.04 0.33
C LYS A 75 10.82 22.47 0.76
N ASN A 76 10.69 23.42 -0.16
CA ASN A 76 11.01 24.82 0.08
C ASN A 76 9.73 25.58 0.49
N SER A 77 9.86 26.48 1.46
CA SER A 77 8.81 27.43 1.79
C SER A 77 8.53 28.37 0.62
N GLY A 78 7.28 28.81 0.47
CA GLY A 78 6.91 29.76 -0.56
C GLY A 78 5.50 29.53 -1.09
N LYS A 79 5.15 30.30 -2.13
CA LYS A 79 3.89 30.16 -2.85
C LYS A 79 4.11 29.45 -4.18
N PHE A 80 3.26 28.47 -4.48
CA PHE A 80 3.35 27.66 -5.68
C PHE A 80 1.99 27.64 -6.39
N SER A 81 1.94 28.10 -7.63
CA SER A 81 0.73 28.01 -8.43
C SER A 81 0.55 26.59 -8.99
N ILE A 82 -0.66 26.03 -8.89
CA ILE A 82 -0.95 24.69 -9.43
C ILE A 82 -0.64 24.60 -10.92
N SER A 83 -0.91 25.64 -11.70
CA SER A 83 -0.62 25.63 -13.14
C SER A 83 0.88 25.50 -13.45
N ASP A 84 1.73 26.11 -12.63
CA ASP A 84 3.18 26.03 -12.83
C ASP A 84 3.72 24.67 -12.40
N LEU A 85 3.15 24.08 -11.35
CA LEU A 85 3.46 22.71 -10.95
C LEU A 85 3.06 21.71 -12.04
N THR A 86 1.89 21.87 -12.66
CA THR A 86 1.46 21.02 -13.79
C THR A 86 2.45 21.10 -14.96
N LYS A 87 2.84 22.31 -15.38
CA LYS A 87 3.83 22.51 -16.46
C LYS A 87 5.19 21.88 -16.14
N LYS A 88 5.65 22.01 -14.89
CA LYS A 88 6.91 21.38 -14.44
C LYS A 88 6.85 19.86 -14.54
N ILE A 89 5.71 19.28 -14.20
CA ILE A 89 5.53 17.83 -14.33
C ILE A 89 5.58 17.42 -15.79
N ASP A 90 4.84 18.07 -16.69
CA ASP A 90 4.75 17.67 -18.10
C ASP A 90 6.12 17.54 -18.79
N THR A 91 7.10 18.34 -18.38
CA THR A 91 8.46 18.33 -18.94
C THR A 91 9.42 17.33 -18.29
N LYS A 92 9.10 16.78 -17.12
CA LYS A 92 9.96 15.81 -16.42
C LYS A 92 9.95 14.45 -17.17
N GLN A 93 10.96 13.61 -17.02
CA GLN A 93 10.88 12.21 -17.45
C GLN A 93 10.09 11.37 -16.43
N LYS A 94 9.56 10.21 -16.85
CA LYS A 94 8.91 9.27 -15.91
C LYS A 94 9.95 8.62 -15.01
N SER A 95 9.62 8.51 -13.73
CA SER A 95 10.47 7.92 -12.69
C SER A 95 9.83 6.66 -12.07
N VAL A 96 10.63 5.90 -11.31
CA VAL A 96 10.16 4.79 -10.47
C VAL A 96 9.08 5.27 -9.50
N THR A 97 9.27 6.45 -8.90
CA THR A 97 8.26 7.10 -8.04
C THR A 97 6.93 7.30 -8.76
N ASP A 98 6.94 7.75 -10.02
CA ASP A 98 5.71 7.95 -10.81
C ASP A 98 4.99 6.63 -11.11
N LYS A 99 5.74 5.53 -11.32
CA LYS A 99 5.16 4.19 -11.53
C LYS A 99 4.32 3.79 -10.31
N TYR A 100 4.87 3.88 -9.10
CA TYR A 100 4.18 3.45 -7.89
C TYR A 100 3.10 4.44 -7.44
N ALA A 101 3.31 5.75 -7.60
CA ALA A 101 2.29 6.76 -7.34
C ALA A 101 1.07 6.60 -8.26
N ALA A 102 1.27 6.24 -9.53
CA ALA A 102 0.18 5.94 -10.45
C ALA A 102 -0.67 4.75 -9.98
N LEU A 103 -0.04 3.71 -9.41
CA LEU A 103 -0.75 2.56 -8.85
C LEU A 103 -1.58 2.96 -7.62
N LEU A 104 -0.99 3.70 -6.67
CA LEU A 104 -1.71 4.25 -5.52
C LEU A 104 -2.92 5.09 -5.94
N LEU A 105 -2.72 5.98 -6.92
CA LEU A 105 -3.79 6.82 -7.44
C LEU A 105 -4.89 5.97 -8.10
N SER A 106 -4.53 4.96 -8.89
CA SER A 106 -5.49 4.07 -9.54
C SER A 106 -6.36 3.33 -8.52
N GLU A 107 -5.79 2.99 -7.37
CA GLU A 107 -6.46 2.31 -6.27
C GLU A 107 -7.41 3.24 -5.53
N LEU A 108 -6.96 4.46 -5.19
CA LEU A 108 -7.77 5.47 -4.51
C LEU A 108 -8.93 6.00 -5.35
N THR A 109 -8.77 6.02 -6.68
CA THR A 109 -9.75 6.60 -7.61
C THR A 109 -10.61 5.55 -8.31
N GLY A 110 -10.34 4.27 -8.10
CA GLY A 110 -11.01 3.16 -8.77
C GLY A 110 -10.88 3.16 -10.31
N SER A 111 -10.02 4.03 -10.88
CA SER A 111 -10.14 4.43 -12.28
C SER A 111 -9.49 3.49 -13.31
N LYS A 112 -8.76 2.45 -12.94
CA LYS A 112 -8.34 1.36 -13.84
C LYS A 112 -8.04 0.06 -13.08
N SER A 113 -9.08 -0.67 -12.65
CA SER A 113 -9.17 -2.14 -12.68
C SER A 113 -10.40 -2.58 -11.87
N ASN A 114 -11.38 -3.22 -12.52
CA ASN A 114 -12.34 -4.16 -11.96
C ASN A 114 -12.49 -4.16 -10.42
N VAL A 115 -13.32 -3.24 -9.91
CA VAL A 115 -13.76 -3.15 -8.50
C VAL A 115 -14.36 -4.46 -7.97
N ASN A 116 -14.73 -5.39 -8.86
CA ASN A 116 -15.24 -6.72 -8.51
C ASN A 116 -14.22 -7.89 -8.56
N SER A 117 -12.91 -7.65 -8.78
CA SER A 117 -11.92 -8.75 -9.01
C SER A 117 -10.77 -8.90 -7.99
N LYS A 118 -10.72 -8.10 -6.92
CA LYS A 118 -9.54 -8.03 -6.03
C LYS A 118 -9.68 -8.66 -4.64
N LYS A 119 -10.81 -9.27 -4.29
CA LYS A 119 -10.90 -9.98 -3.00
C LYS A 119 -10.09 -11.28 -3.09
N ALA A 120 -9.12 -11.44 -2.20
CA ALA A 120 -8.22 -12.60 -2.11
C ALA A 120 -7.28 -12.85 -3.31
N LYS A 121 -6.73 -11.80 -3.94
CA LYS A 121 -5.66 -11.90 -4.97
C LYS A 121 -4.51 -12.82 -4.53
N TYR A 122 -4.16 -12.79 -3.24
CA TYR A 122 -3.04 -13.56 -2.69
C TYR A 122 -3.46 -14.86 -1.99
N GLY A 123 -4.74 -15.24 -2.11
CA GLY A 123 -5.24 -16.55 -1.71
C GLY A 123 -5.24 -16.84 -0.21
N SER A 124 -5.22 -15.82 0.66
CA SER A 124 -5.43 -16.02 2.11
C SER A 124 -6.93 -16.09 2.39
N VAL A 125 -7.52 -17.27 2.18
CA VAL A 125 -8.89 -17.58 2.64
C VAL A 125 -8.84 -18.93 3.33
N SER A 126 -8.60 -18.93 4.65
CA SER A 126 -8.87 -20.09 5.51
C SER A 126 -10.07 -19.80 6.42
N ARG A 127 -10.82 -20.87 6.72
CA ARG A 127 -11.99 -20.88 7.64
C ARG A 127 -11.83 -22.07 8.59
N GLY A 128 -11.85 -21.79 9.90
CA GLY A 128 -11.45 -22.70 10.96
C GLY A 128 -11.67 -22.14 12.36
N ILE A 129 -11.31 -22.92 13.38
CA ILE A 129 -11.32 -22.55 14.81
C ILE A 129 -9.85 -22.30 15.20
N GLY A 130 -9.60 -21.28 16.03
CA GLY A 130 -8.23 -20.92 16.42
C GLY A 130 -7.39 -20.28 15.31
N GLU A 131 -8.06 -19.60 14.36
CA GLU A 131 -7.41 -19.14 13.14
C GLU A 131 -6.42 -18.01 13.41
N VAL A 132 -5.16 -18.33 13.12
CA VAL A 132 -4.11 -17.34 12.95
C VAL A 132 -3.94 -17.09 11.45
N HIS A 133 -4.14 -15.85 11.04
CA HIS A 133 -4.03 -15.41 9.66
C HIS A 133 -2.80 -14.52 9.51
N PRO A 134 -1.69 -15.03 8.94
CA PRO A 134 -0.58 -14.19 8.55
C PRO A 134 -1.06 -13.04 7.65
N LEU A 135 -0.53 -11.85 7.91
CA LEU A 135 -0.67 -10.66 7.06
C LEU A 135 0.27 -10.78 5.84
N ALA A 136 0.18 -11.92 5.17
CA ALA A 136 0.96 -12.31 4.01
C ALA A 136 0.13 -13.29 3.16
N GLY A 137 0.53 -13.46 1.89
CA GLY A 137 -0.01 -14.51 1.04
C GLY A 137 0.50 -15.89 1.44
N LYS A 138 -0.19 -16.94 0.97
CA LYS A 138 0.23 -18.35 1.14
C LYS A 138 1.67 -18.63 0.75
N ARG A 139 2.14 -17.91 -0.27
CA ARG A 139 3.52 -17.85 -0.70
C ARG A 139 3.85 -16.37 -0.85
N THR A 140 4.92 -15.92 -0.21
CA THR A 140 5.41 -14.55 -0.35
C THR A 140 6.91 -14.57 -0.59
N ARG A 141 7.37 -13.62 -1.40
CA ARG A 141 8.79 -13.33 -1.50
C ARG A 141 9.19 -12.46 -0.31
N VAL A 142 10.45 -12.49 0.09
CA VAL A 142 10.96 -11.70 1.23
C VAL A 142 12.43 -11.34 1.05
N LEU A 143 12.84 -10.26 1.71
CA LEU A 143 14.23 -9.97 2.05
C LEU A 143 14.75 -10.96 3.12
N SER A 144 16.05 -10.93 3.41
CA SER A 144 16.61 -11.74 4.50
C SER A 144 16.00 -11.36 5.84
N ASP A 145 15.91 -10.06 6.14
CA ASP A 145 15.22 -9.55 7.31
C ASP A 145 13.73 -9.38 7.02
N VAL A 146 12.90 -10.08 7.79
CA VAL A 146 11.45 -10.04 7.63
C VAL A 146 10.75 -9.93 8.98
N VAL A 147 9.73 -9.10 9.02
CA VAL A 147 8.74 -9.07 10.10
C VAL A 147 7.53 -9.86 9.63
N LEU A 148 7.26 -10.97 10.29
CA LEU A 148 6.03 -11.74 10.13
C LEU A 148 4.99 -11.12 11.06
N ARG A 149 3.81 -10.78 10.54
CA ARG A 149 2.65 -10.35 11.33
C ARG A 149 1.47 -11.25 11.06
N TRP A 150 0.57 -11.36 12.03
CA TRP A 150 -0.66 -12.12 11.88
C TRP A 150 -1.80 -11.51 12.71
N GLU A 151 -3.01 -11.87 12.32
CA GLU A 151 -4.22 -11.62 13.11
C GLU A 151 -4.76 -12.93 13.65
N ALA A 152 -5.24 -12.91 14.88
CA ALA A 152 -5.99 -14.01 15.46
C ALA A 152 -7.47 -13.62 15.46
N LYS A 153 -8.34 -14.55 15.07
CA LYS A 153 -9.79 -14.35 15.02
C LYS A 153 -10.41 -14.09 16.40
N GLU A 154 -9.83 -14.71 17.42
CA GLU A 154 -10.15 -14.42 18.82
C GLU A 154 -9.06 -13.49 19.37
N ASN A 155 -9.48 -12.42 20.05
CA ASN A 155 -8.54 -11.50 20.68
C ASN A 155 -7.70 -12.26 21.72
N SER A 156 -6.39 -12.18 21.50
CA SER A 156 -5.27 -12.52 22.38
C SER A 156 -5.17 -13.96 22.87
N TYR A 157 -4.46 -14.79 22.10
CA TYR A 157 -3.64 -15.84 22.70
C TYR A 157 -2.46 -15.19 23.43
N ASP A 158 -2.11 -15.71 24.61
CA ASP A 158 -1.01 -15.19 25.42
C ASP A 158 0.34 -15.35 24.72
N ALA A 159 0.47 -16.41 23.91
CA ALA A 159 1.67 -16.70 23.15
C ALA A 159 1.40 -17.55 21.91
N TYR A 160 2.37 -17.52 21.01
CA TYR A 160 2.40 -18.28 19.77
C TYR A 160 3.73 -19.00 19.66
N LYS A 161 3.70 -20.17 19.06
CA LYS A 161 4.88 -20.85 18.56
C LYS A 161 4.95 -20.71 17.04
N VAL A 162 6.03 -20.10 16.56
CA VAL A 162 6.36 -19.99 15.14
C VAL A 162 7.38 -21.07 14.80
N ILE A 163 7.02 -21.96 13.88
CA ILE A 163 7.83 -23.11 13.49
C ILE A 163 8.29 -22.90 12.06
N PHE A 164 9.60 -22.88 11.84
CA PHE A 164 10.21 -22.86 10.52
C PHE A 164 10.66 -24.26 10.13
N ARG A 165 10.31 -24.67 8.92
CA ARG A 165 10.65 -25.98 8.36
C ARG A 165 11.27 -25.82 6.98
N SER A 166 12.16 -26.75 6.64
CA SER A 166 12.57 -26.95 5.25
C SER A 166 11.38 -27.37 4.38
N THR A 167 11.54 -27.31 3.07
CA THR A 167 10.55 -27.83 2.10
C THR A 167 10.26 -29.34 2.27
N LYS A 168 11.17 -30.08 2.91
CA LYS A 168 11.02 -31.49 3.29
C LYS A 168 10.37 -31.69 4.68
N ARG A 169 9.77 -30.65 5.25
CA ARG A 169 9.10 -30.62 6.57
C ARG A 169 9.99 -30.87 7.80
N LYS A 170 11.31 -30.98 7.64
CA LYS A 170 12.26 -30.99 8.76
C LYS A 170 12.21 -29.63 9.49
N VAL A 171 12.02 -29.63 10.81
CA VAL A 171 12.12 -28.43 11.66
C VAL A 171 13.54 -27.86 11.57
N LEU A 172 13.61 -26.56 11.34
CA LEU A 172 14.86 -25.80 11.28
C LEU A 172 15.01 -24.88 12.50
N LEU A 173 13.92 -24.23 12.89
CA LEU A 173 13.89 -23.29 14.01
C LEU A 173 12.48 -23.24 14.61
N GLU A 174 12.39 -23.11 15.93
CA GLU A 174 11.15 -22.79 16.65
C GLU A 174 11.37 -21.54 17.50
N LYS A 175 10.39 -20.65 17.55
CA LYS A 175 10.38 -19.45 18.38
C LYS A 175 9.04 -19.33 19.08
N GLU A 176 9.07 -19.05 20.37
CA GLU A 176 7.88 -18.65 21.12
C GLU A 176 7.85 -17.13 21.27
N VAL A 177 6.70 -16.52 21.03
CA VAL A 177 6.48 -15.08 21.11
C VAL A 177 5.11 -14.76 21.69
N SER A 178 5.03 -13.71 22.51
CA SER A 178 3.76 -13.22 23.06
C SER A 178 3.07 -12.19 22.16
N ALA A 179 3.79 -11.61 21.21
CA ALA A 179 3.25 -10.65 20.26
C ALA A 179 2.69 -11.35 19.01
N ASN A 180 1.75 -10.68 18.34
CA ASN A 180 1.24 -11.06 17.01
C ASN A 180 2.23 -10.77 15.86
N SER A 181 3.52 -10.80 16.18
CA SER A 181 4.58 -10.55 15.22
C SER A 181 5.89 -11.22 15.64
N LEU A 182 6.70 -11.58 14.65
CA LEU A 182 8.07 -12.08 14.83
C LEU A 182 8.99 -11.40 13.83
N THR A 183 10.06 -10.78 14.31
CA THR A 183 11.18 -10.37 13.46
C THR A 183 12.17 -11.52 13.36
N ILE A 184 12.57 -11.89 12.13
CA ILE A 184 13.49 -12.98 11.87
C ILE A 184 14.41 -12.63 10.69
N ASN A 185 15.68 -12.97 10.84
CA ASN A 185 16.61 -13.03 9.71
C ASN A 185 16.63 -14.45 9.15
N LEU A 186 16.33 -14.63 7.86
CA LEU A 186 16.27 -15.94 7.23
C LEU A 186 17.61 -16.68 7.15
N ASP A 187 18.73 -15.97 7.29
CA ASP A 187 20.06 -16.57 7.35
C ASP A 187 20.26 -17.32 8.69
N GLU A 188 19.59 -16.89 9.77
CA GLU A 188 19.59 -17.55 11.08
C GLU A 188 18.70 -18.80 11.12
N VAL A 189 17.77 -18.95 10.18
CA VAL A 189 16.85 -20.09 10.12
C VAL A 189 17.55 -21.37 9.67
N GLY A 190 18.78 -21.29 9.14
CA GLY A 190 19.55 -22.47 8.75
C GLY A 190 19.11 -23.09 7.43
N LEU A 191 18.68 -22.25 6.46
CA LEU A 191 18.25 -22.70 5.13
C LEU A 191 19.39 -23.21 4.23
N GLY A 192 20.63 -22.93 4.59
CA GLY A 192 21.78 -23.19 3.72
C GLY A 192 21.62 -22.49 2.37
N LYS A 193 21.70 -23.26 1.27
CA LYS A 193 21.54 -22.76 -0.10
C LYS A 193 20.08 -22.69 -0.56
N GLU A 194 19.13 -23.22 0.23
CA GLU A 194 17.72 -23.12 -0.12
C GLU A 194 17.24 -21.66 0.01
N ARG A 195 16.24 -21.32 -0.80
CA ARG A 195 15.56 -20.02 -0.75
C ARG A 195 14.18 -20.09 -0.14
N ASN A 196 13.63 -21.30 -0.03
CA ASN A 196 12.26 -21.52 0.40
C ASN A 196 12.27 -22.06 1.83
N VAL A 197 11.50 -21.40 2.70
CA VAL A 197 11.21 -21.89 4.04
C VAL A 197 9.71 -21.99 4.23
N LEU A 198 9.27 -23.08 4.82
CA LEU A 198 7.90 -23.22 5.28
C LEU A 198 7.80 -22.65 6.69
N TYR A 199 6.72 -21.95 7.00
CA TYR A 199 6.44 -21.56 8.37
C TYR A 199 4.99 -21.84 8.75
N GLU A 200 4.80 -22.08 10.04
CA GLU A 200 3.53 -22.37 10.69
C GLU A 200 3.45 -21.51 11.95
N ILE A 201 2.27 -20.97 12.25
CA ILE A 201 2.02 -20.22 13.49
C ILE A 201 0.97 -20.97 14.27
N VAL A 202 1.31 -21.36 15.49
CA VAL A 202 0.45 -22.15 16.37
C VAL A 202 0.16 -21.31 17.62
N PRO A 203 -1.10 -20.98 17.92
CA PRO A 203 -1.43 -20.37 19.21
C PRO A 203 -1.19 -21.37 20.34
N LEU A 204 -0.56 -20.94 21.42
CA LEU A 204 -0.32 -21.76 22.60
C LEU A 204 -1.56 -21.76 23.51
N GLY A 205 -1.78 -22.87 24.22
CA GLY A 205 -2.93 -23.03 25.12
C GLY A 205 -4.25 -23.42 24.44
N VAL A 206 -4.24 -23.74 23.14
CA VAL A 206 -5.43 -24.20 22.40
C VAL A 206 -5.18 -25.56 21.77
N ASP A 207 -6.01 -26.53 22.12
CA ASP A 207 -5.97 -27.87 21.53
C ASP A 207 -6.71 -27.95 20.20
N GLY A 208 -6.26 -28.85 19.33
CA GLY A 208 -6.94 -29.17 18.07
C GLY A 208 -6.73 -28.16 16.93
N VAL A 209 -5.93 -27.11 17.13
CA VAL A 209 -5.56 -26.17 16.07
C VAL A 209 -4.65 -26.88 15.06
N LYS A 210 -5.10 -26.95 13.81
CA LYS A 210 -4.27 -27.40 12.69
C LYS A 210 -3.61 -26.17 12.07
N PRO A 211 -2.30 -25.94 12.28
CA PRO A 211 -1.66 -24.79 11.70
C PRO A 211 -1.66 -24.91 10.19
N GLU A 212 -1.95 -23.78 9.57
CA GLU A 212 -1.82 -23.64 8.15
C GLU A 212 -0.35 -23.38 7.79
N THR A 213 0.16 -24.11 6.80
CA THR A 213 1.54 -23.92 6.33
C THR A 213 1.59 -22.81 5.28
N PHE A 214 2.56 -21.90 5.45
CA PHE A 214 2.89 -20.81 4.54
C PHE A 214 4.33 -20.95 4.05
N MET A 215 4.68 -20.23 2.98
CA MET A 215 6.04 -20.27 2.42
C MET A 215 6.60 -18.86 2.24
N LEU A 216 7.82 -18.67 2.73
CA LEU A 216 8.66 -17.52 2.40
C LEU A 216 9.68 -17.94 1.35
N THR A 217 9.89 -17.10 0.34
CA THR A 217 10.91 -17.27 -0.69
C THR A 217 11.87 -16.09 -0.63
N ARG A 218 13.08 -16.32 -0.10
CA ARG A 218 14.15 -15.30 -0.08
C ARG A 218 14.47 -14.88 -1.51
N LEU A 219 14.63 -13.59 -1.77
CA LEU A 219 15.09 -13.10 -3.07
C LEU A 219 16.48 -13.65 -3.43
N SER A 220 16.76 -13.80 -4.72
CA SER A 220 18.13 -14.00 -5.19
C SER A 220 18.89 -12.68 -5.13
N SER A 221 20.23 -12.75 -5.18
CA SER A 221 21.08 -11.56 -5.18
C SER A 221 20.71 -10.58 -6.30
N LYS A 222 20.42 -11.08 -7.50
CA LYS A 222 20.01 -10.23 -8.64
C LYS A 222 18.65 -9.56 -8.41
N GLU A 223 17.68 -10.29 -7.88
CA GLU A 223 16.36 -9.71 -7.56
C GLU A 223 16.45 -8.69 -6.44
N HIS A 224 17.35 -8.91 -5.47
CA HIS A 224 17.62 -7.97 -4.40
C HIS A 224 18.27 -6.69 -4.94
N GLU A 225 19.31 -6.80 -5.77
CA GLU A 225 19.97 -5.65 -6.41
C GLU A 225 18.99 -4.78 -7.21
N GLN A 226 18.12 -5.40 -8.01
CA GLN A 226 17.07 -4.68 -8.75
C GLN A 226 16.07 -3.97 -7.84
N LEU A 227 15.72 -4.60 -6.70
CA LEU A 227 14.82 -3.99 -5.73
C LEU A 227 15.48 -2.82 -5.01
N GLU A 228 16.76 -2.94 -4.64
CA GLU A 228 17.55 -1.87 -3.99
C GLU A 228 17.72 -0.65 -4.91
N GLU A 229 17.92 -0.86 -6.21
CA GLU A 229 17.93 0.25 -7.19
C GLU A 229 16.60 1.02 -7.17
N GLU A 230 15.46 0.33 -7.22
CA GLU A 230 14.15 0.97 -7.15
C GLU A 230 13.89 1.61 -5.78
N LEU A 231 14.27 0.94 -4.69
CA LEU A 231 14.09 1.40 -3.32
C LEU A 231 14.88 2.70 -3.08
N SER A 232 16.12 2.79 -3.56
CA SER A 232 16.97 3.98 -3.39
C SER A 232 16.34 5.25 -3.99
N VAL A 233 15.56 5.11 -5.07
CA VAL A 233 14.83 6.22 -5.68
C VAL A 233 13.65 6.64 -4.80
N ILE A 234 12.99 5.68 -4.15
CA ILE A 234 11.84 5.92 -3.25
C ILE A 234 12.29 6.47 -1.89
N GLU A 235 13.39 5.99 -1.33
CA GLU A 235 13.95 6.47 -0.06
C GLU A 235 14.43 7.91 -0.11
N GLY A 236 14.67 8.45 -1.31
CA GLY A 236 14.89 9.89 -1.49
C GLY A 236 13.63 10.76 -1.27
N GLN A 237 12.45 10.15 -1.09
CA GLN A 237 11.19 10.83 -0.77
C GLN A 237 11.00 10.95 0.75
N ASP A 238 10.18 11.91 1.20
CA ASP A 238 9.94 12.14 2.64
C ASP A 238 8.50 11.80 3.08
N GLY A 239 8.37 11.46 4.37
CA GLY A 239 7.10 11.29 5.09
C GLY A 239 6.21 10.14 4.58
N GLU A 240 4.91 10.21 4.90
CA GLU A 240 3.91 9.19 4.58
C GLU A 240 3.94 8.73 3.10
N MET A 241 4.20 9.66 2.16
CA MET A 241 4.28 9.32 0.74
C MET A 241 5.38 8.28 0.45
N ALA A 242 6.55 8.39 1.07
CA ALA A 242 7.64 7.43 0.90
C ALA A 242 7.21 6.03 1.36
N LEU A 243 6.57 5.92 2.52
CA LEU A 243 6.08 4.66 3.07
C LEU A 243 5.01 4.02 2.17
N LEU A 244 4.08 4.80 1.64
CA LEU A 244 3.05 4.29 0.72
C LEU A 244 3.63 3.82 -0.61
N LEU A 245 4.64 4.53 -1.13
CA LEU A 245 5.36 4.12 -2.35
C LEU A 245 6.15 2.83 -2.12
N GLN A 246 6.84 2.71 -0.98
CA GLN A 246 7.53 1.49 -0.59
C GLN A 246 6.56 0.31 -0.47
N ALA A 247 5.42 0.52 0.18
CA ALA A 247 4.39 -0.50 0.32
C ALA A 247 3.92 -1.03 -1.05
N GLN A 248 3.63 -0.11 -1.97
CA GLN A 248 3.20 -0.46 -3.32
C GLN A 248 4.30 -1.16 -4.13
N MET A 249 5.56 -0.71 -4.00
CA MET A 249 6.71 -1.37 -4.64
C MET A 249 6.86 -2.80 -4.13
N TYR A 250 6.89 -2.99 -2.81
CA TYR A 250 6.99 -4.32 -2.23
C TYR A 250 5.83 -5.23 -2.64
N GLU A 251 4.60 -4.70 -2.70
CA GLU A 251 3.44 -5.47 -3.16
C GLU A 251 3.60 -5.91 -4.63
N GLU A 252 4.03 -5.01 -5.53
CA GLU A 252 4.25 -5.33 -6.95
C GLU A 252 5.33 -6.41 -7.14
N HIS A 253 6.35 -6.42 -6.29
CA HIS A 253 7.37 -7.48 -6.29
C HIS A 253 6.94 -8.73 -5.50
N GLY A 254 5.76 -8.76 -4.89
CA GLY A 254 5.26 -9.90 -4.11
C GLY A 254 5.92 -10.08 -2.75
N LEU A 255 6.56 -9.03 -2.22
CA LEU A 255 7.12 -8.97 -0.87
C LEU A 255 6.06 -8.54 0.15
N LEU A 256 5.07 -9.40 0.37
CA LEU A 256 3.86 -9.04 1.11
C LEU A 256 4.14 -8.74 2.60
N CYS A 257 5.12 -9.40 3.23
CA CYS A 257 5.52 -9.03 4.59
C CYS A 257 6.10 -7.59 4.64
N ASN A 258 6.97 -7.23 3.70
CA ASN A 258 7.56 -5.89 3.62
C ASN A 258 6.52 -4.82 3.26
N ALA A 259 5.57 -5.16 2.37
CA ALA A 259 4.43 -4.30 2.04
C ALA A 259 3.56 -4.05 3.28
N THR A 260 3.23 -5.10 4.03
CA THR A 260 2.49 -5.01 5.30
C THR A 260 3.18 -4.08 6.28
N GLU A 261 4.49 -4.23 6.50
CA GLU A 261 5.22 -3.32 7.41
C GLU A 261 5.15 -1.86 6.96
N SER A 262 5.28 -1.61 5.66
CA SER A 262 5.27 -0.25 5.11
C SER A 262 3.90 0.39 5.25
N TYR A 263 2.81 -0.36 4.98
CA TYR A 263 1.46 0.12 5.23
C TYR A 263 1.17 0.36 6.71
N VAL A 264 1.57 -0.56 7.61
CA VAL A 264 1.36 -0.40 9.05
C VAL A 264 2.07 0.83 9.58
N LYS A 265 3.31 1.09 9.13
CA LYS A 265 4.04 2.32 9.45
C LYS A 265 3.31 3.56 8.94
N ALA A 266 2.86 3.57 7.68
CA ALA A 266 2.13 4.70 7.11
C ALA A 266 0.82 4.99 7.89
N VAL A 267 0.07 3.95 8.25
CA VAL A 267 -1.15 4.07 9.08
C VAL A 267 -0.83 4.64 10.46
N SER A 268 0.28 4.22 11.07
CA SER A 268 0.68 4.73 12.39
C SER A 268 1.01 6.23 12.42
N GLU A 269 1.29 6.83 11.25
CA GLU A 269 1.45 8.28 11.10
C GLU A 269 0.10 9.03 11.07
N GLY A 270 -1.03 8.32 11.07
CA GLY A 270 -2.38 8.87 11.21
C GLY A 270 -3.04 9.36 9.91
N GLY A 271 -2.54 8.91 8.75
CA GLY A 271 -3.08 9.31 7.45
C GLY A 271 -4.31 8.50 7.02
N GLU A 272 -5.43 9.19 6.74
CA GLU A 272 -6.67 8.56 6.25
C GLU A 272 -6.47 7.85 4.89
N ILE A 273 -5.60 8.39 4.02
CA ILE A 273 -5.20 7.71 2.77
C ILE A 273 -4.50 6.39 3.09
N ALA A 274 -3.56 6.37 4.04
CA ALA A 274 -2.85 5.16 4.41
C ALA A 274 -3.80 4.10 4.95
N GLU A 275 -4.77 4.48 5.78
CA GLU A 275 -5.82 3.56 6.28
C GLU A 275 -6.64 2.96 5.13
N GLN A 276 -7.08 3.79 4.18
CA GLN A 276 -7.88 3.34 3.05
C GLN A 276 -7.09 2.40 2.13
N LEU A 277 -5.83 2.73 1.83
CA LEU A 277 -4.95 1.87 1.03
C LEU A 277 -4.62 0.57 1.76
N TYR A 278 -4.35 0.63 3.06
CA TYR A 278 -4.09 -0.55 3.85
C TYR A 278 -5.33 -1.47 3.92
N LYS A 279 -6.53 -0.91 4.07
CA LYS A 279 -7.79 -1.67 4.00
C LYS A 279 -7.94 -2.36 2.64
N ASN A 280 -7.69 -1.65 1.55
CA ASN A 280 -7.74 -2.24 0.22
C ASN A 280 -6.69 -3.35 0.03
N TYR A 281 -5.49 -3.17 0.58
CA TYR A 281 -4.43 -4.18 0.60
C TYR A 281 -4.84 -5.43 1.39
N ARG A 282 -5.41 -5.27 2.60
CA ARG A 282 -5.99 -6.37 3.39
C ARG A 282 -7.07 -7.11 2.61
N GLY A 283 -7.91 -6.41 1.85
CA GLY A 283 -8.87 -7.02 0.93
C GLY A 283 -8.21 -7.89 -0.15
N ARG A 284 -7.06 -7.47 -0.68
CA ARG A 284 -6.26 -8.27 -1.62
C ARG A 284 -5.61 -9.48 -0.97
N LEU A 285 -5.23 -9.39 0.30
CA LEU A 285 -4.80 -10.54 1.08
C LEU A 285 -5.95 -11.53 1.29
N GLY A 286 -7.20 -11.05 1.36
CA GLY A 286 -8.40 -11.86 1.64
C GLY A 286 -8.88 -11.75 3.09
N LEU A 287 -8.37 -10.74 3.82
CA LEU A 287 -8.62 -10.53 5.25
C LEU A 287 -9.82 -9.59 5.53
N GLU A 288 -10.31 -8.88 4.52
CA GLU A 288 -11.51 -8.04 4.60
C GLU A 288 -12.71 -8.74 3.94
N LYS A 289 -13.86 -8.74 4.62
CA LYS A 289 -15.12 -9.29 4.10
C LYS A 289 -15.88 -8.29 3.24
#